data_AF-A0A3N5BU17-F1
#
_entry.id   AF-A0A3N5BU17-F1
#
_cell.length_a   1.000
_cell.length_b   1.000
_cell.length_c   1.000
_cell.angle_alpha   90.00
_cell.angle_beta   90.00
_cell.angle_gamma   90.00
#
_symmetry.space_group_name_H-M   'P 1'
#
loop_
_entity.id
_entity.type
_entity.pdbx_description
1 polymer ?
#
loop_
_entity_poly.entity_id
_entity_poly.type
_entity_poly.pdbx_seq_one_letter_code
_entity_poly.pdbx_strand_id
1 'polypeptide(L)'
;MKNLESLLPLRKELVAVRATVDETISKSGSRLSPRFLEKEALEDHLRPALVFLSGRLCGAPPAALFPLAAAVQFIFLAGVLHRKASAADAKDDTLKNLILLGDYLYSASFRLLSDAALQHLLIPLAQVVQAECAAVAGAAAEESLEPPVIKKEVALLIGECCRLPGTLADAPFLGELHDFGLNLGMLYGLLRRGAPLSLATPYLAGAQAALARLPARPARRYLEKLLNSTARAVLGVEAAATR
;
A
#
# COMPACT_ATOMS: atom_id res chain seq x y z
N MET A 1 10.04 6.93 -13.86
CA MET A 1 8.70 7.51 -13.54
C MET A 1 8.86 8.96 -13.10
N LYS A 2 7.94 9.87 -13.49
CA LYS A 2 7.85 11.19 -12.82
C LYS A 2 7.54 10.92 -11.35
N ASN A 3 8.35 11.47 -10.45
CA ASN A 3 8.23 11.33 -9.00
C ASN A 3 6.79 11.68 -8.57
N LEU A 4 6.08 10.79 -7.85
CA LEU A 4 4.72 11.04 -7.34
C LEU A 4 4.66 12.37 -6.56
N GLU A 5 5.75 12.74 -5.89
CA GLU A 5 5.93 14.01 -5.20
C GLU A 5 5.76 15.24 -6.11
N SER A 6 6.02 15.11 -7.42
CA SER A 6 5.81 16.17 -8.41
C SER A 6 4.41 16.17 -9.03
N LEU A 7 3.70 15.03 -8.96
CA LEU A 7 2.36 14.83 -9.54
C LEU A 7 1.24 15.24 -8.58
N LEU A 8 1.49 15.11 -7.27
CA LEU A 8 0.50 15.29 -6.22
C LEU A 8 0.86 16.49 -5.32
N PRO A 9 -0.13 17.22 -4.79
CA PRO A 9 0.09 18.29 -3.82
C PRO A 9 0.34 17.71 -2.42
N LEU A 10 1.28 16.77 -2.31
CA LEU A 10 1.59 15.96 -1.13
C LEU A 10 3.08 15.79 -0.87
N ARG A 11 3.95 16.54 -1.57
CA ARG A 11 5.41 16.37 -1.47
C ARG A 11 5.91 16.42 -0.02
N LYS A 12 5.44 17.39 0.77
CA LYS A 12 5.89 17.54 2.17
C LYS A 12 5.47 16.34 3.01
N GLU A 13 4.22 15.92 2.88
CA GLU A 13 3.67 14.78 3.62
C GLU A 13 4.35 13.45 3.25
N LEU A 14 4.58 13.21 1.95
CA LEU A 14 5.23 11.99 1.46
C LEU A 14 6.70 11.91 1.88
N VAL A 15 7.43 13.03 1.83
CA VAL A 15 8.81 13.11 2.33
C VAL A 15 8.86 12.83 3.83
N ALA A 16 7.93 13.39 4.61
CA ALA A 16 7.87 13.16 6.04
C ALA A 16 7.60 11.69 6.38
N VAL A 17 6.66 11.03 5.69
CA VAL A 17 6.38 9.60 5.90
C VAL A 17 7.61 8.75 5.56
N ARG A 18 8.30 9.05 4.45
CA ARG A 18 9.52 8.32 4.08
C ARG A 18 10.61 8.48 5.14
N ALA A 19 10.84 9.70 5.61
CA ALA A 19 11.82 9.98 6.66
C ALA A 19 11.51 9.21 7.97
N THR A 20 10.24 9.14 8.37
CA THR A 20 9.82 8.34 9.53
C THR A 20 10.05 6.85 9.31
N VAL A 21 9.80 6.35 8.11
CA VAL A 21 10.09 4.94 7.78
C VAL A 21 11.59 4.64 7.90
N ASP A 22 12.43 5.47 7.29
CA ASP A 22 13.88 5.32 7.32
C ASP A 22 14.43 5.40 8.76
N GLU A 23 13.92 6.34 9.55
CA GLU A 23 14.29 6.49 10.97
C GLU A 23 13.89 5.26 11.80
N THR A 24 12.67 4.74 11.62
CA THR A 24 12.19 3.55 12.32
C THR A 24 13.01 2.31 11.97
N ILE A 25 13.33 2.12 10.69
CA ILE A 25 14.21 1.02 10.25
C ILE A 25 15.60 1.18 10.86
N SER A 26 16.17 2.39 10.87
CA SER A 26 17.48 2.64 11.49
C SER A 26 17.49 2.35 12.99
N LYS A 27 16.39 2.65 13.71
CA LYS A 27 16.26 2.39 15.16
C LYS A 27 16.05 0.91 15.50
N SER A 28 15.64 0.08 14.54
CA SER A 28 15.45 -1.36 14.77
C SER A 28 16.74 -2.11 15.10
N GLY A 29 17.91 -1.52 14.78
CA GLY A 29 19.21 -2.20 14.90
C GLY A 29 19.42 -3.32 13.87
N SER A 30 18.52 -3.44 12.87
CA SER A 30 18.64 -4.44 11.80
C SER A 30 19.94 -4.27 11.01
N ARG A 31 20.57 -5.40 10.70
CA ARG A 31 21.78 -5.48 9.85
C ARG A 31 21.45 -5.90 8.42
N LEU A 32 20.17 -5.88 8.04
CA LEU A 32 19.76 -6.22 6.68
C LEU A 32 20.40 -5.26 5.68
N SER A 33 20.95 -5.82 4.62
CA SER A 33 21.40 -5.03 3.49
C SER A 33 20.22 -4.23 2.91
N PRO A 34 20.42 -2.96 2.51
CA PRO A 34 19.39 -2.13 1.89
C PRO A 34 18.70 -2.79 0.69
N ARG A 35 19.37 -3.72 -0.01
CA ARG A 35 18.80 -4.49 -1.13
C ARG A 35 17.51 -5.23 -0.79
N PHE A 36 17.32 -5.64 0.47
CA PHE A 36 16.10 -6.33 0.90
C PHE A 36 14.91 -5.38 1.10
N LEU A 37 15.19 -4.08 1.19
CA LEU A 37 14.23 -2.98 1.31
C LEU A 37 14.06 -2.22 -0.01
N GLU A 38 14.85 -2.56 -1.03
CA GLU A 38 14.70 -2.03 -2.38
C GLU A 38 13.32 -2.36 -2.93
N LYS A 39 12.68 -1.33 -3.44
CA LYS A 39 11.33 -1.36 -4.00
C LYS A 39 11.25 -0.34 -5.12
N GLU A 40 10.25 -0.49 -5.98
CA GLU A 40 9.95 0.53 -6.97
C GLU A 40 9.61 1.85 -6.28
N ALA A 41 10.06 2.97 -6.85
CA ALA A 41 9.82 4.30 -6.28
C ALA A 41 8.32 4.64 -6.06
N LEU A 42 7.40 3.94 -6.74
CA LEU A 42 5.97 4.08 -6.50
C LEU A 42 5.55 3.53 -5.12
N GLU A 43 6.16 2.43 -4.69
CA GLU A 43 5.82 1.72 -3.46
C GLU A 43 6.19 2.51 -2.20
N ASP A 44 7.11 3.47 -2.31
CA ASP A 44 7.43 4.43 -1.24
C ASP A 44 6.28 5.38 -0.93
N HIS A 45 5.38 5.61 -1.89
CA HIS A 45 4.47 6.75 -1.84
C HIS A 45 3.01 6.41 -2.14
N LEU A 46 2.72 5.26 -2.77
CA LEU A 46 1.36 4.89 -3.18
C LEU A 46 0.37 4.86 -2.00
N ARG A 47 0.68 4.08 -0.97
CA ARG A 47 -0.20 3.90 0.21
C ARG A 47 -0.34 5.20 1.01
N PRO A 48 0.75 5.91 1.37
CA PRO A 48 0.64 7.22 2.02
C PRO A 48 -0.17 8.23 1.19
N ALA A 49 0.05 8.29 -0.14
CA ALA A 49 -0.69 9.21 -1.00
C ALA A 49 -2.19 8.93 -0.97
N LEU A 50 -2.60 7.65 -1.01
CA LEU A 50 -4.01 7.26 -0.93
C LEU A 50 -4.63 7.64 0.42
N VAL A 51 -3.91 7.48 1.52
CA VAL A 51 -4.36 7.93 2.86
C VAL A 51 -4.62 9.43 2.86
N PHE A 52 -3.66 10.25 2.41
CA PHE A 52 -3.82 11.70 2.40
C PHE A 52 -4.89 12.19 1.43
N LEU A 53 -4.95 11.64 0.21
CA LEU A 53 -5.93 12.04 -0.79
C LEU A 53 -7.35 11.65 -0.36
N SER A 54 -7.53 10.45 0.19
CA SER A 54 -8.84 9.99 0.67
C SER A 54 -9.26 10.76 1.92
N GLY A 55 -8.32 11.05 2.83
CA GLY A 55 -8.55 11.92 3.98
C GLY A 55 -9.00 13.33 3.59
N ARG A 56 -8.30 13.94 2.63
CA ARG A 56 -8.69 15.25 2.06
C ARG A 56 -10.04 15.20 1.33
N LEU A 57 -10.36 14.09 0.68
CA LEU A 57 -11.66 13.89 0.04
C LEU A 57 -12.78 13.87 1.08
N CYS A 58 -12.57 13.17 2.20
CA CYS A 58 -13.57 12.98 3.23
C CYS A 58 -13.70 14.20 4.17
N GLY A 59 -12.61 14.94 4.38
CA GLY A 59 -12.51 15.96 5.42
C GLY A 59 -11.98 15.42 6.74
N ALA A 60 -11.14 14.39 6.69
CA ALA A 60 -10.54 13.77 7.86
C ALA A 60 -9.60 14.74 8.61
N PRO A 61 -9.49 14.62 9.95
CA PRO A 61 -8.57 15.43 10.74
C PRO A 61 -7.12 15.31 10.23
N PRO A 62 -6.46 16.40 9.82
CA PRO A 62 -5.11 16.33 9.27
C PRO A 62 -4.08 15.66 10.20
N ALA A 63 -4.24 15.86 11.51
CA ALA A 63 -3.37 15.27 12.54
C ALA A 63 -3.44 13.73 12.58
N ALA A 64 -4.57 13.13 12.17
CA ALA A 64 -4.75 11.68 12.15
C ALA A 64 -4.20 11.02 10.88
N LEU A 65 -4.02 11.78 9.79
CA LEU A 65 -3.61 11.22 8.50
C LEU A 65 -2.14 10.81 8.47
N PHE A 66 -1.25 11.55 9.12
CA PHE A 66 0.18 11.22 9.13
C PHE A 66 0.48 9.90 9.88
N PRO A 67 0.02 9.69 11.13
CA PRO A 67 0.22 8.42 11.83
C PRO A 67 -0.35 7.24 11.06
N LEU A 68 -1.55 7.40 10.47
CA LEU A 68 -2.16 6.37 9.63
C LEU A 68 -1.31 6.07 8.38
N ALA A 69 -0.86 7.10 7.67
CA ALA A 69 -0.04 6.95 6.46
C ALA A 69 1.30 6.23 6.73
N ALA A 70 1.95 6.55 7.85
CA ALA A 70 3.17 5.85 8.27
C ALA A 70 2.87 4.41 8.71
N ALA A 71 1.80 4.17 9.48
CA ALA A 71 1.42 2.85 9.94
C ALA A 71 1.11 1.88 8.78
N VAL A 72 0.35 2.31 7.77
CA VAL A 72 0.08 1.45 6.59
C VAL A 72 1.34 1.18 5.77
N GLN A 73 2.31 2.10 5.76
CA GLN A 73 3.59 1.89 5.07
C GLN A 73 4.48 0.89 5.83
N PHE A 74 4.45 0.90 7.16
CA PHE A 74 5.10 -0.12 7.99
C PHE A 74 4.50 -1.51 7.74
N ILE A 75 3.18 -1.64 7.74
CA ILE A 75 2.48 -2.90 7.45
C ILE A 75 2.89 -3.44 6.09
N PHE A 76 2.88 -2.59 5.06
CA PHE A 76 3.32 -2.97 3.72
C PHE A 76 4.77 -3.51 3.70
N LEU A 77 5.69 -2.79 4.33
CA LEU A 77 7.10 -3.19 4.37
C LEU A 77 7.31 -4.48 5.16
N ALA A 78 6.60 -4.66 6.27
CA ALA A 78 6.61 -5.91 7.03
C ALA A 78 6.14 -7.09 6.16
N GLY A 79 5.02 -6.95 5.45
CA GLY A 79 4.53 -7.97 4.52
C GLY A 79 5.54 -8.30 3.40
N VAL A 80 6.25 -7.31 2.86
CA VAL A 80 7.35 -7.52 1.90
C VAL A 80 8.48 -8.34 2.52
N LEU A 81 8.92 -8.00 3.73
CA LEU A 81 10.01 -8.70 4.41
C LEU A 81 9.66 -10.15 4.72
N HIS A 82 8.44 -10.43 5.19
CA HIS A 82 7.99 -11.80 5.46
C HIS A 82 7.82 -12.64 4.18
N ARG A 83 7.35 -12.06 3.08
CA ARG A 83 7.32 -12.76 1.79
C ARG A 83 8.73 -13.13 1.31
N LYS A 84 9.67 -12.20 1.42
CA LYS A 84 11.08 -12.46 1.11
C LYS A 84 11.66 -13.55 2.02
N ALA A 85 11.32 -13.56 3.30
CA ALA A 85 11.72 -14.62 4.22
C ALA A 85 11.18 -16.00 3.80
N SER A 86 9.92 -16.06 3.31
CA SER A 86 9.30 -17.31 2.85
C SER A 86 9.85 -17.81 1.51
N ALA A 87 10.30 -16.91 0.64
CA ALA A 87 10.82 -17.25 -0.68
C ALA A 87 12.34 -17.45 -0.70
N ALA A 88 13.05 -16.94 0.30
CA ALA A 88 14.50 -16.97 0.30
C ALA A 88 15.03 -18.36 0.66
N ASP A 89 15.94 -18.85 -0.19
CA ASP A 89 16.96 -19.85 0.18
C ASP A 89 18.08 -19.17 1.01
N ALA A 90 17.67 -18.37 1.99
CA ALA A 90 18.55 -17.52 2.78
C ALA A 90 19.25 -18.32 3.89
N LYS A 91 20.53 -18.03 4.12
CA LYS A 91 21.24 -18.45 5.34
C LYS A 91 20.48 -17.98 6.58
N ASP A 92 20.54 -18.77 7.65
CA ASP A 92 19.80 -18.57 8.92
C ASP A 92 19.80 -17.12 9.41
N ASP A 93 20.92 -16.41 9.36
CA ASP A 93 21.02 -15.02 9.81
C ASP A 93 20.22 -14.03 8.96
N THR A 94 20.16 -14.22 7.64
CA THR A 94 19.38 -13.32 6.76
C THR A 94 17.89 -13.56 6.95
N LEU A 95 17.48 -14.84 7.03
CA LEU A 95 16.11 -15.22 7.32
C LEU A 95 15.64 -14.64 8.66
N LYS A 96 16.45 -14.82 9.72
CA LYS A 96 16.19 -14.27 11.05
C LYS A 96 16.02 -12.76 11.02
N ASN A 97 16.91 -12.04 10.34
CA ASN A 97 16.81 -10.57 10.28
C ASN A 97 15.59 -10.09 9.48
N LEU A 98 15.19 -10.78 8.41
CA LEU A 98 13.97 -10.47 7.64
C LEU A 98 12.72 -10.61 8.52
N ILE A 99 12.60 -11.72 9.26
CA ILE A 99 11.48 -11.97 10.16
C ILE A 99 11.44 -10.91 11.27
N LEU A 100 12.56 -10.70 11.98
CA LEU A 100 12.58 -9.77 13.12
C LEU A 100 12.35 -8.31 12.71
N LEU A 101 12.84 -7.88 11.54
CA LEU A 101 12.54 -6.54 11.04
C LEU A 101 11.05 -6.42 10.64
N GLY A 102 10.46 -7.47 10.05
CA GLY A 102 9.03 -7.53 9.77
C GLY A 102 8.18 -7.40 11.04
N ASP A 103 8.48 -8.21 12.06
CA ASP A 103 7.81 -8.17 13.37
C ASP A 103 7.94 -6.80 14.05
N TYR A 104 9.13 -6.19 13.96
CA TYR A 104 9.39 -4.85 14.48
C TYR A 104 8.53 -3.80 13.79
N LEU A 105 8.40 -3.85 12.46
CA LEU A 105 7.58 -2.90 11.69
C LEU A 105 6.08 -3.09 11.95
N TYR A 106 5.58 -4.32 12.05
CA TYR A 106 4.19 -4.55 12.48
C TYR A 106 3.95 -3.96 13.87
N SER A 107 4.85 -4.21 14.82
CA SER A 107 4.76 -3.65 16.18
C SER A 107 4.82 -2.12 16.19
N ALA A 108 5.70 -1.52 15.39
CA ALA A 108 5.83 -0.08 15.23
C ALA A 108 4.54 0.55 14.65
N SER A 109 3.88 -0.13 13.72
CA SER A 109 2.60 0.32 13.16
C SER A 109 1.51 0.44 14.21
N PHE A 110 1.32 -0.62 15.03
CA PHE A 110 0.29 -0.64 16.07
C PHE A 110 0.61 0.30 17.21
N ARG A 111 1.89 0.42 17.58
CA ARG A 111 2.34 1.40 18.56
C ARG A 111 2.05 2.83 18.10
N LEU A 112 2.39 3.17 16.86
CA LEU A 112 2.17 4.51 16.31
C LEU A 112 0.68 4.87 16.28
N LEU A 113 -0.19 3.92 15.90
CA LEU A 113 -1.64 4.14 15.94
C LEU A 113 -2.15 4.33 17.37
N SER A 114 -1.64 3.56 18.33
CA SER A 114 -2.02 3.70 19.74
C SER A 114 -1.57 5.05 20.32
N ASP A 115 -0.33 5.47 20.06
CA ASP A 115 0.20 6.77 20.51
C ASP A 115 -0.58 7.95 19.92
N ALA A 116 -1.16 7.78 18.73
CA ALA A 116 -2.01 8.76 18.05
C ALA A 116 -3.50 8.68 18.43
N ALA A 117 -3.88 7.86 19.42
CA ALA A 117 -5.27 7.59 19.81
C ALA A 117 -6.16 7.05 18.67
N LEU A 118 -5.58 6.28 17.76
CA LEU A 118 -6.25 5.66 16.60
C LEU A 118 -6.47 4.16 16.79
N GLN A 119 -6.58 3.66 18.03
CA GLN A 119 -6.72 2.23 18.32
C GLN A 119 -7.94 1.56 17.66
N HIS A 120 -8.98 2.33 17.32
CA HIS A 120 -10.15 1.84 16.58
C HIS A 120 -9.82 1.36 15.16
N LEU A 121 -8.66 1.74 14.61
CA LEU A 121 -8.16 1.27 13.31
C LEU A 121 -7.36 -0.04 13.40
N LEU A 122 -7.06 -0.53 14.61
CA LEU A 122 -6.22 -1.73 14.79
C LEU A 122 -6.90 -2.99 14.25
N ILE A 123 -8.21 -3.16 14.48
CA ILE A 123 -8.96 -4.34 14.01
C ILE A 123 -8.91 -4.48 12.48
N PRO A 124 -9.31 -3.47 11.67
CA PRO A 124 -9.27 -3.62 10.22
C PRO A 124 -7.85 -3.83 9.68
N LEU A 125 -6.84 -3.18 10.26
CA LEU A 125 -5.45 -3.39 9.85
C LEU A 125 -4.92 -4.77 10.25
N ALA A 126 -5.30 -5.29 11.42
CA ALA A 126 -4.96 -6.65 11.82
C ALA A 126 -5.61 -7.70 10.91
N GLN A 127 -6.83 -7.46 10.42
CA GLN A 127 -7.48 -8.32 9.42
C GLN A 127 -6.71 -8.35 8.09
N VAL A 128 -6.15 -7.21 7.67
CA VAL A 128 -5.24 -7.15 6.51
C VAL A 128 -4.01 -8.01 6.76
N VAL A 129 -3.33 -7.84 7.89
CA VAL A 129 -2.13 -8.64 8.25
C VAL A 129 -2.44 -10.13 8.29
N GLN A 130 -3.58 -10.54 8.88
CA GLN A 130 -4.01 -11.93 8.90
C GLN A 130 -4.23 -12.48 7.49
N ALA A 131 -4.85 -11.70 6.60
CA ALA A 131 -5.06 -12.09 5.21
C ALA A 131 -3.74 -12.23 4.45
N GLU A 132 -2.79 -11.32 4.66
CA GLU A 132 -1.43 -11.40 4.10
C GLU A 132 -0.72 -12.67 4.56
N CYS A 133 -0.68 -12.95 5.87
CA CYS A 133 -0.05 -14.16 6.41
C CYS A 133 -0.68 -15.45 5.86
N ALA A 134 -2.01 -15.48 5.71
CA ALA A 134 -2.72 -16.63 5.14
C ALA A 134 -2.43 -16.84 3.64
N ALA A 135 -2.03 -15.79 2.91
CA ALA A 135 -1.58 -15.92 1.52
C ALA A 135 -0.19 -16.55 1.43
N VAL A 136 0.73 -16.12 2.30
CA VAL A 136 2.11 -16.66 2.36
C VAL A 136 2.11 -18.15 2.66
N ALA A 137 1.31 -18.61 3.62
CA ALA A 137 1.23 -20.02 3.99
C ALA A 137 0.71 -20.95 2.87
N GLY A 138 -0.01 -20.41 1.88
CA GLY A 138 -0.62 -21.17 0.79
C GLY A 138 0.04 -21.01 -0.58
N ALA A 139 0.99 -20.09 -0.75
CA ALA A 139 1.58 -19.77 -2.04
C ALA A 139 2.92 -20.50 -2.24
N ALA A 140 3.02 -21.29 -3.32
CA ALA A 140 4.25 -21.97 -3.72
C ALA A 140 5.25 -21.05 -4.46
N ALA A 141 4.90 -19.79 -4.74
CA ALA A 141 5.74 -18.84 -5.47
C ALA A 141 5.49 -17.38 -5.04
N GLU A 142 6.56 -16.58 -4.98
CA GLU A 142 6.58 -15.16 -4.56
C GLU A 142 5.78 -14.23 -5.52
N GLU A 143 5.32 -14.76 -6.67
CA GLU A 143 4.75 -13.98 -7.78
C GLU A 143 3.48 -14.61 -8.38
N SER A 144 2.65 -15.25 -7.55
CA SER A 144 1.38 -15.80 -8.03
C SER A 144 0.51 -14.73 -8.71
N LEU A 145 -0.01 -15.06 -9.89
CA LEU A 145 -0.99 -14.25 -10.64
C LEU A 145 -2.44 -14.52 -10.20
N GLU A 146 -2.65 -15.43 -9.25
CA GLU A 146 -3.97 -15.78 -8.74
C GLU A 146 -4.63 -14.57 -8.07
N PRO A 147 -5.80 -14.11 -8.56
CA PRO A 147 -6.48 -12.94 -8.00
C PRO A 147 -6.70 -13.01 -6.48
N PRO A 148 -7.02 -14.17 -5.86
CA PRO A 148 -7.12 -14.27 -4.41
C PRO A 148 -5.82 -13.96 -3.67
N VAL A 149 -4.65 -14.31 -4.24
CA VAL A 149 -3.34 -14.04 -3.63
C VAL A 149 -3.02 -12.55 -3.73
N ILE A 150 -3.14 -11.97 -4.93
CA ILE A 150 -2.93 -10.52 -5.14
C ILE A 150 -3.87 -9.69 -4.27
N LYS A 151 -5.12 -10.14 -4.13
CA LYS A 151 -6.09 -9.47 -3.27
C LYS A 151 -5.59 -9.37 -1.84
N LYS A 152 -5.12 -10.48 -1.28
CA LYS A 152 -4.64 -10.56 0.10
C LYS A 152 -3.34 -9.79 0.31
N GLU A 153 -2.36 -9.96 -0.58
CA GLU A 153 -1.00 -9.42 -0.42
C GLU A 153 -0.86 -7.94 -0.80
N VAL A 154 -1.77 -7.42 -1.62
CA VAL A 154 -1.64 -6.08 -2.21
C VAL A 154 -2.94 -5.28 -2.04
N ALA A 155 -4.06 -5.82 -2.52
CA ALA A 155 -5.25 -5.01 -2.72
C ALA A 155 -5.97 -4.60 -1.43
N LEU A 156 -6.04 -5.50 -0.43
CA LEU A 156 -6.75 -5.22 0.82
C LEU A 156 -6.15 -4.01 1.55
N LEU A 157 -4.82 -3.95 1.69
CA LEU A 157 -4.16 -2.81 2.34
C LEU A 157 -4.42 -1.49 1.57
N ILE A 158 -4.40 -1.53 0.24
CA ILE A 158 -4.67 -0.35 -0.60
C ILE A 158 -6.15 0.08 -0.49
N GLY A 159 -7.08 -0.87 -0.39
CA GLY A 159 -8.49 -0.60 -0.05
C GLY A 159 -8.63 0.12 1.27
N GLU A 160 -7.95 -0.36 2.32
CA GLU A 160 -7.94 0.26 3.65
C GLU A 160 -7.28 1.64 3.65
N CYS A 161 -6.23 1.86 2.85
CA CYS A 161 -5.63 3.19 2.67
C CYS A 161 -6.64 4.23 2.16
N CYS A 162 -7.68 3.80 1.43
CA CYS A 162 -8.76 4.67 0.97
C CYS A 162 -9.90 4.77 1.98
N ARG A 163 -10.28 3.64 2.60
CA ARG A 163 -11.44 3.53 3.50
C ARG A 163 -11.21 4.14 4.88
N LEU A 164 -10.08 3.83 5.53
CA LEU A 164 -9.83 4.24 6.92
C LEU A 164 -9.81 5.76 7.14
N PRO A 165 -9.26 6.59 6.23
CA PRO A 165 -9.41 8.04 6.34
C PRO A 165 -10.87 8.50 6.29
N GLY A 166 -11.73 7.79 5.57
CA GLY A 166 -13.17 8.06 5.56
C GLY A 166 -13.83 7.73 6.89
N THR A 167 -13.42 6.65 7.56
CA THR A 167 -13.90 6.31 8.90
C THR A 167 -13.56 7.40 9.92
N LEU A 168 -12.36 8.00 9.82
CA LEU A 168 -11.95 9.12 10.68
C LEU A 168 -12.78 10.41 10.48
N ALA A 169 -13.58 10.46 9.41
CA ALA A 169 -14.38 11.61 9.02
C ALA A 169 -15.89 11.28 8.97
N ASP A 170 -16.30 10.10 9.43
CA ASP A 170 -17.67 9.60 9.33
C ASP A 170 -18.27 9.72 7.92
N ALA A 171 -17.45 9.46 6.88
CA ALA A 171 -17.87 9.62 5.50
C ALA A 171 -18.95 8.58 5.12
N PRO A 172 -20.03 8.96 4.41
CA PRO A 172 -21.12 8.03 4.08
C PRO A 172 -20.81 7.10 2.89
N PHE A 173 -19.62 7.21 2.30
CA PHE A 173 -19.20 6.51 1.07
C PHE A 173 -17.96 5.62 1.32
N LEU A 174 -17.89 4.99 2.50
CA LEU A 174 -16.77 4.09 2.86
C LEU A 174 -16.64 2.90 1.92
N GLY A 175 -17.78 2.38 1.42
CA GLY A 175 -17.80 1.28 0.47
C GLY A 175 -17.14 1.67 -0.85
N GLU A 176 -17.47 2.83 -1.40
CA GLU A 176 -16.90 3.35 -2.64
C GLU A 176 -15.41 3.65 -2.52
N LEU A 177 -14.96 4.16 -1.37
CA LEU A 177 -13.53 4.34 -1.09
C LEU A 177 -12.79 3.02 -1.08
N HIS A 178 -13.33 2.03 -0.37
CA HIS A 178 -12.76 0.70 -0.30
C HIS A 178 -12.72 0.03 -1.67
N ASP A 179 -13.82 0.07 -2.43
CA ASP A 179 -13.90 -0.49 -3.77
C ASP A 179 -12.90 0.18 -4.72
N PHE A 180 -12.76 1.51 -4.65
CA PHE A 180 -11.77 2.24 -5.43
C PHE A 180 -10.35 1.74 -5.11
N GLY A 181 -9.98 1.71 -3.83
CA GLY A 181 -8.65 1.29 -3.40
C GLY A 181 -8.38 -0.19 -3.69
N LEU A 182 -9.35 -1.07 -3.45
CA LEU A 182 -9.24 -2.50 -3.70
C LEU A 182 -9.04 -2.77 -5.20
N ASN A 183 -9.84 -2.16 -6.07
CA ASN A 183 -9.69 -2.32 -7.52
C ASN A 183 -8.37 -1.73 -8.03
N LEU A 184 -7.95 -0.56 -7.53
CA LEU A 184 -6.65 0.01 -7.84
C LEU A 184 -5.51 -0.92 -7.41
N GLY A 185 -5.62 -1.53 -6.23
CA GLY A 185 -4.62 -2.47 -5.71
C GLY A 185 -4.56 -3.77 -6.49
N MET A 186 -5.70 -4.31 -6.93
CA MET A 186 -5.77 -5.46 -7.83
C MET A 186 -5.11 -5.14 -9.17
N LEU A 187 -5.49 -4.01 -9.79
CA LEU A 187 -4.91 -3.52 -11.03
C LEU A 187 -3.39 -3.40 -10.89
N TYR A 188 -2.92 -2.73 -9.84
CA TYR A 188 -1.51 -2.52 -9.59
C TYR A 188 -0.74 -3.84 -9.38
N GLY A 189 -1.23 -4.72 -8.52
CA GLY A 189 -0.56 -5.98 -8.21
C GLY A 189 -0.48 -6.93 -9.40
N LEU A 190 -1.55 -7.03 -10.19
CA LEU A 190 -1.57 -7.82 -11.42
C LEU A 190 -0.56 -7.30 -12.44
N LEU A 191 -0.63 -6.00 -12.73
CA LEU A 191 0.23 -5.36 -13.71
C LEU A 191 1.71 -5.48 -13.29
N ARG A 192 2.03 -5.25 -12.00
CA ARG A 192 3.40 -5.37 -11.48
C ARG A 192 3.98 -6.78 -11.63
N ARG A 193 3.15 -7.82 -11.53
CA ARG A 193 3.55 -9.22 -11.70
C ARG A 193 3.53 -9.68 -13.17
N GLY A 194 3.31 -8.77 -14.12
CA GLY A 194 3.29 -9.12 -15.55
C GLY A 194 2.03 -9.87 -15.99
N ALA A 195 0.91 -9.73 -15.28
CA ALA A 195 -0.36 -10.32 -15.70
C ALA A 195 -0.83 -9.75 -17.04
N PRO A 196 -1.49 -10.56 -17.89
CA PRO A 196 -2.05 -10.07 -19.14
C PRO A 196 -3.11 -9.00 -18.88
N LEU A 197 -3.18 -8.00 -19.77
CA LEU A 197 -4.13 -6.89 -19.65
C LEU A 197 -5.59 -7.34 -19.58
N SER A 198 -5.95 -8.47 -20.18
CA SER A 198 -7.28 -9.06 -20.09
C SER A 198 -7.69 -9.38 -18.65
N LEU A 199 -6.74 -9.81 -17.81
CA LEU A 199 -6.97 -10.09 -16.39
C LEU A 199 -7.01 -8.80 -15.55
N ALA A 200 -6.26 -7.77 -15.94
CA ALA A 200 -6.17 -6.50 -15.22
C ALA A 200 -7.30 -5.49 -15.54
N THR A 201 -7.80 -5.50 -16.78
CA THR A 201 -8.80 -4.53 -17.31
C THR A 201 -10.09 -4.44 -16.48
N PRO A 202 -10.68 -5.55 -15.99
CA PRO A 202 -11.86 -5.47 -15.13
C PRO A 202 -11.65 -4.62 -13.88
N TYR A 203 -10.46 -4.65 -13.29
CA TYR A 203 -10.13 -3.87 -12.10
C TYR A 203 -9.90 -2.39 -12.40
N LEU A 204 -9.40 -2.04 -13.59
CA LEU A 204 -9.38 -0.65 -14.04
C LEU A 204 -10.80 -0.08 -14.16
N ALA A 205 -11.70 -0.83 -14.80
CA ALA A 205 -13.10 -0.42 -14.92
C ALA A 205 -13.79 -0.33 -13.55
N GLY A 206 -13.53 -1.28 -12.65
CA GLY A 206 -14.03 -1.25 -11.28
C GLY A 206 -13.56 -0.03 -10.49
N ALA A 207 -12.27 0.33 -10.59
CA ALA A 207 -11.72 1.53 -9.95
C ALA A 207 -12.36 2.81 -10.52
N GLN A 208 -12.53 2.90 -11.84
CA GLN A 208 -13.20 4.04 -12.48
C GLN A 208 -14.65 4.18 -12.04
N ALA A 209 -15.40 3.08 -11.99
CA ALA A 209 -16.79 3.08 -11.56
C ALA A 209 -16.95 3.49 -10.09
N ALA A 210 -16.09 2.99 -9.19
CA ALA A 210 -16.09 3.40 -7.79
C ALA A 210 -15.72 4.89 -7.63
N LEU A 211 -14.69 5.35 -8.34
CA LEU A 211 -14.27 6.75 -8.34
C LEU A 211 -15.36 7.70 -8.82
N ALA A 212 -16.15 7.31 -9.82
CA ALA A 212 -17.25 8.12 -10.34
C ALA A 212 -18.36 8.36 -9.30
N ARG A 213 -18.57 7.40 -8.37
CA ARG A 213 -19.54 7.51 -7.27
C ARG A 213 -19.03 8.36 -6.10
N LEU A 214 -17.72 8.62 -6.01
CA LEU A 214 -17.16 9.49 -4.97
C LEU A 214 -17.52 10.97 -5.20
N PRO A 215 -17.65 11.77 -4.13
CA PRO A 215 -18.06 13.17 -4.24
C PRO A 215 -17.09 13.98 -5.10
N ALA A 216 -17.63 14.91 -5.90
CA ALA A 216 -16.88 15.77 -6.81
C ALA A 216 -16.10 16.89 -6.07
N ARG A 217 -15.22 16.51 -5.15
CA ARG A 217 -14.32 17.42 -4.43
C ARG A 217 -12.93 17.46 -5.10
N PRO A 218 -12.12 18.51 -4.89
CA PRO A 218 -10.82 18.64 -5.54
C PRO A 218 -9.86 17.46 -5.34
N ALA A 219 -9.97 16.72 -4.23
CA ALA A 219 -9.15 15.52 -3.99
C ALA A 219 -9.44 14.38 -4.98
N ARG A 220 -10.67 14.24 -5.50
CA ARG A 220 -11.07 13.18 -6.44
C ARG A 220 -10.23 13.21 -7.71
N ARG A 221 -9.90 14.40 -8.23
CA ARG A 221 -9.07 14.56 -9.43
C ARG A 221 -7.65 14.02 -9.26
N TYR A 222 -7.14 13.99 -8.02
CA TYR A 222 -5.80 13.48 -7.72
C TYR A 222 -5.80 11.96 -7.58
N LEU A 223 -6.88 11.38 -7.02
CA LEU A 223 -7.13 9.93 -7.07
C LEU A 223 -7.24 9.43 -8.51
N GLU A 224 -7.94 10.17 -9.37
CA GLU A 224 -8.03 9.89 -10.80
C GLU A 224 -6.67 9.94 -11.49
N LYS A 225 -5.86 10.98 -11.23
CA LYS A 225 -4.50 11.09 -11.75
C LYS A 225 -3.63 9.91 -11.32
N LEU A 226 -3.75 9.47 -10.07
CA LEU A 226 -3.02 8.34 -9.54
C LEU A 226 -3.41 7.04 -10.26
N LEU A 227 -4.72 6.76 -10.40
CA LEU A 227 -5.23 5.61 -11.16
C LEU A 227 -4.70 5.59 -12.61
N ASN A 228 -4.80 6.73 -13.30
CA ASN A 228 -4.31 6.86 -14.67
C ASN A 228 -2.79 6.69 -14.78
N SER A 229 -2.04 7.13 -13.76
CA SER A 229 -0.58 6.94 -13.72
C SER A 229 -0.20 5.48 -13.52
N THR A 230 -0.92 4.75 -12.66
CA THR A 230 -0.73 3.31 -12.45
C THR A 230 -0.99 2.52 -13.72
N ALA A 231 -2.11 2.81 -14.40
CA ALA A 231 -2.43 2.16 -15.67
C ALA A 231 -1.36 2.41 -16.74
N ARG A 232 -0.91 3.67 -16.91
CA ARG A 232 0.09 4.03 -17.93
C ARG A 232 1.50 3.52 -17.63
N ALA A 233 1.91 3.58 -16.37
CA ALA A 233 3.27 3.20 -15.98
C ALA A 233 3.56 1.75 -16.33
N VAL A 234 2.57 0.85 -16.18
CA VAL A 234 2.80 -0.56 -16.48
C VAL A 234 2.54 -0.91 -17.94
N LEU A 235 1.57 -0.27 -18.60
CA LEU A 235 1.39 -0.38 -20.06
C LEU A 235 2.63 0.08 -20.85
N GLY A 236 3.36 1.08 -20.33
CA GLY A 236 4.60 1.57 -20.94
C GLY A 236 5.82 0.66 -20.71
N VAL A 237 5.79 -0.19 -19.69
CA VAL A 237 6.88 -1.16 -19.40
C VAL A 237 6.80 -2.36 -20.34
N GLU A 238 5.60 -2.83 -20.71
CA GLU A 238 5.44 -3.88 -21.74
C GLU A 238 6.01 -3.45 -23.11
N ALA A 239 5.81 -2.19 -23.51
CA ALA A 239 6.32 -1.65 -24.78
C ALA A 239 7.86 -1.50 -24.82
N ALA A 240 8.50 -1.42 -23.65
CA ALA A 240 9.96 -1.37 -23.53
C ALA A 240 10.58 -2.77 -23.38
N ALA A 241 9.84 -3.76 -22.85
CA ALA A 241 10.28 -5.15 -22.73
C ALA A 241 10.11 -5.98 -24.02
N THR A 242 9.44 -5.43 -25.04
CA THR A 242 9.25 -6.04 -26.38
C THR A 242 10.15 -5.44 -27.47
N ARG A 243 11.18 -4.67 -27.09
CA ARG A 243 12.24 -4.16 -27.97
C ARG A 243 13.59 -4.67 -27.52
#